data_AF-A0A843E7Z4-F1
#
_entry.id   AF-A0A843E7Z4-F1
#
_cell.length_a   1.000
_cell.length_b   1.000
_cell.length_c   1.000
_cell.angle_alpha   90.00
_cell.angle_beta   90.00
_cell.angle_gamma   90.00
#
_symmetry.space_group_name_H-M   'P 1'
#
loop_
_entity.id
_entity.type
_entity.pdbx_description
1 polymer ?
#
loop_
_entity_poly.entity_id
_entity_poly.type
_entity_poly.pdbx_seq_one_letter_code
_entity_poly.pdbx_strand_id
1 'polypeptide(L)' 'MERSEIYSEKLMNLILDTIDEVIVIHDADHNILWMNHAGEQAFGIRVDKALTMKCHELFKNSIPCAD' A
#
# COMPACT_ATOMS: atom_id res chain seq x y z
N MET A 1 24.20 -6.05 9.46
CA MET A 1 23.33 -6.02 8.27
C MET A 1 22.00 -5.34 8.57
N GLU A 2 21.33 -5.71 9.67
CA GLU A 2 20.04 -5.13 10.13
C GLU A 2 19.87 -3.59 10.05
N ARG A 3 20.90 -2.81 10.40
CA ARG A 3 20.73 -1.35 10.58
C ARG A 3 20.51 -0.59 9.26
N SER A 4 21.13 -1.03 8.17
CA SER A 4 20.97 -0.38 6.87
C SER A 4 19.61 -0.68 6.25
N GLU A 5 19.10 -1.89 6.46
CA GLU A 5 17.83 -2.35 5.90
C GLU A 5 16.66 -1.63 6.57
N ILE A 6 16.67 -1.53 7.90
CA ILE A 6 15.69 -0.72 8.67
C ILE A 6 15.73 0.75 8.25
N TYR A 7 16.93 1.29 7.95
CA TYR A 7 17.05 2.68 7.48
C TYR A 7 16.42 2.86 6.10
N SER A 8 16.69 1.95 5.16
CA SER A 8 16.10 1.97 3.82
C SER A 8 14.59 1.84 3.86
N GLU A 9 14.06 0.93 4.68
CA GLU A 9 12.61 0.74 4.85
C GLU A 9 11.93 2.01 5.39
N LYS A 10 12.51 2.62 6.44
CA LYS A 10 11.98 3.87 7.01
C LYS A 10 12.03 5.04 6.03
N LEU A 11 13.12 5.17 5.29
CA LEU A 11 13.28 6.22 4.29
C LEU A 11 12.28 6.04 3.15
N MET A 12 12.10 4.81 2.66
CA MET A 12 11.11 4.47 1.65
C MET A 12 9.70 4.82 2.14
N ASN A 13 9.32 4.38 3.34
CA ASN A 13 8.02 4.70 3.93
C ASN A 13 7.81 6.21 4.03
N LEU A 14 8.79 6.97 4.51
CA LEU A 14 8.69 8.42 4.61
C LEU A 14 8.47 9.09 3.24
N ILE A 15 9.25 8.69 2.23
CA ILE A 15 9.16 9.29 0.89
C ILE A 15 7.78 9.00 0.28
N LEU A 16 7.36 7.74 0.28
CA LEU A 16 6.10 7.34 -0.36
C LEU A 16 4.86 7.88 0.39
N ASP A 17 4.96 8.05 1.71
CA ASP A 17 3.84 8.55 2.52
C ASP A 17 3.62 10.07 2.37
N THR A 18 4.64 10.82 1.92
CA THR A 18 4.51 12.26 1.62
C THR A 18 3.88 12.58 0.26
N ILE A 19 3.63 11.57 -0.57
CA ILE A 19 3.06 11.72 -1.91
C ILE A 19 1.54 11.81 -1.82
N ASP A 20 0.95 12.83 -2.46
CA ASP A 20 -0.50 13.07 -2.46
C ASP A 20 -1.28 12.14 -3.40
N GLU A 21 -0.61 11.47 -4.34
CA GLU A 21 -1.22 10.39 -5.13
C GLU A 21 -1.37 9.09 -4.33
N VAL A 22 -2.42 8.34 -4.62
CA VAL A 22 -2.64 7.02 -4.01
C VAL A 22 -1.56 6.05 -4.48
N ILE A 23 -0.83 5.48 -3.51
CA ILE A 23 0.16 4.43 -3.75
C ILE A 23 -0.25 3.20 -2.94
N VAL A 24 -0.37 2.07 -3.63
CA VAL A 24 -0.68 0.76 -3.06
C VAL A 24 0.31 -0.25 -3.61
N ILE A 25 0.90 -1.07 -2.73
CA ILE A 25 1.78 -2.17 -3.10
C ILE A 25 1.06 -3.47 -2.78
N HIS A 26 1.05 -4.41 -3.73
CA HIS A 26 0.50 -5.75 -3.55
C HIS A 26 1.48 -6.84 -4.00
N ASP A 27 1.28 -8.06 -3.53
CA ASP A 27 2.02 -9.23 -4.02
C ASP A 27 1.41 -9.81 -5.30
N ALA A 28 2.01 -10.90 -5.80
CA ALA A 28 1.55 -11.62 -7.00
C ALA A 28 0.20 -12.35 -6.81
N ASP A 29 -0.26 -12.54 -5.57
CA ASP A 29 -1.59 -13.07 -5.24
C ASP A 29 -2.63 -11.95 -5.04
N HIS A 30 -2.21 -10.71 -5.32
CA HIS A 30 -2.92 -9.44 -5.19
C HIS A 30 -3.30 -9.06 -3.76
N ASN A 31 -2.62 -9.60 -2.74
CA ASN A 31 -2.82 -9.17 -1.36
C ASN A 31 -2.13 -7.82 -1.15
N ILE A 32 -2.82 -6.87 -0.53
CA ILE A 32 -2.23 -5.56 -0.23
C ILE A 32 -1.15 -5.72 0.85
N LEU A 33 0.06 -5.26 0.56
CA LEU A 33 1.20 -5.28 1.47
C LEU A 33 1.45 -3.91 2.12
N TRP A 34 1.04 -2.84 1.45
CA TRP A 34 1.29 -1.47 1.90
C TRP A 34 0.36 -0.48 1.19
N MET A 35 0.01 0.61 1.88
CA MET A 35 -0.75 1.74 1.32
C MET A 35 -0.33 3.04 2.01
N ASN A 36 -0.19 4.12 1.25
CA ASN A 36 0.16 5.43 1.79
C ASN A 36 -1.05 6.15 2.43
N HIS A 37 -0.74 7.23 3.13
CA HIS A 37 -1.69 8.21 3.67
C HIS A 37 -2.75 8.67 2.65
N ALA A 38 -2.36 8.99 1.42
CA ALA A 38 -3.29 9.41 0.38
C ALA A 38 -4.33 8.31 0.06
N GLY A 39 -3.92 7.04 0.07
CA GLY A 39 -4.82 5.90 -0.06
C GLY A 39 -5.83 5.82 1.08
N GLU A 40 -5.41 6.05 2.34
CA GLU A 40 -6.35 6.09 3.47
C GLU A 40 -7.42 7.17 3.29
N GLN A 41 -7.01 8.36 2.82
CA GLN A 41 -7.93 9.47 2.54
C GLN A 41 -8.88 9.16 1.38
N ALA A 42 -8.35 8.65 0.26
CA ALA A 42 -9.11 8.40 -0.96
C ALA A 42 -10.14 7.28 -0.78
N PHE A 43 -9.77 6.20 -0.09
CA PHE A 43 -10.67 5.06 0.13
C PHE A 43 -11.51 5.17 1.40
N GLY A 44 -11.17 6.08 2.31
CA GLY A 44 -11.87 6.25 3.59
C GLY A 44 -11.70 5.04 4.51
N ILE A 45 -10.59 4.32 4.40
CA ILE A 45 -10.25 3.17 5.25
C ILE A 45 -8.84 3.33 5.80
N ARG A 46 -8.57 2.73 6.95
CA ARG A 46 -7.24 2.69 7.54
C ARG A 46 -6.38 1.60 6.89
N VAL A 47 -5.05 1.79 6.90
CA VAL A 47 -4.09 0.87 6.29
C VAL A 47 -4.17 -0.54 6.86
N ASP A 48 -4.39 -0.69 8.17
CA ASP A 48 -4.58 -1.99 8.83
C ASP A 48 -5.71 -2.82 8.22
N LYS A 49 -6.81 -2.17 7.82
CA LYS A 49 -7.89 -2.81 7.08
C LYS A 49 -7.50 -3.12 5.64
N ALA A 50 -6.79 -2.22 4.97
CA ALA A 50 -6.35 -2.45 3.59
C ALA A 50 -5.46 -3.70 3.48
N LEU A 51 -4.58 -3.93 4.45
CA LEU A 51 -3.68 -5.10 4.50
C LEU A 51 -4.40 -6.46 4.58
N THR A 52 -5.70 -6.48 4.90
CA THR A 52 -6.51 -7.72 4.89
C THR A 52 -7.27 -7.94 3.59
N MET A 53 -7.08 -7.07 2.60
CA MET A 53 -7.85 -7.05 1.36
C MET A 53 -7.00 -7.49 0.17
N LYS A 54 -7.67 -7.95 -0.88
CA LYS A 54 -7.08 -8.03 -2.21
C LYS A 54 -7.26 -6.72 -2.97
N CYS A 55 -6.38 -6.45 -3.93
CA CYS A 55 -6.39 -5.19 -4.66
C CYS A 55 -7.75 -4.90 -5.33
N HIS A 56 -8.39 -5.90 -5.95
CA HIS A 56 -9.69 -5.73 -6.59
C HIS A 56 -10.83 -5.46 -5.60
N GLU A 57 -10.72 -5.93 -4.35
CA GLU A 57 -11.67 -5.60 -3.30
C GLU A 57 -11.52 -4.15 -2.86
N LEU A 58 -10.28 -3.66 -2.74
CA LEU A 58 -9.96 -2.28 -2.37
C LEU A 58 -10.48 -1.30 -3.43
N PHE A 59 -10.18 -1.58 -4.71
CA PHE A 59 -10.61 -0.75 -5.84
C PHE A 59 -12.07 -1.01 -6.27
N LYS A 60 -12.76 -1.98 -5.66
CA LYS A 60 -14.11 -2.43 -6.03
C LYS A 60 -14.23 -2.81 -7.51
N ASN A 61 -13.18 -3.42 -8.04
CA ASN A 61 -13.13 -3.92 -9.41
C ASN A 61 -13.63 -5.37 -9.47
N SER A 62 -14.19 -5.75 -10.63
CA SER A 62 -14.62 -7.13 -10.89
C SER A 62 -13.49 -8.08 -11.26
N ILE A 63 -12.31 -7.53 -11.58
CA ILE A 63 -11.10 -8.29 -11.95
C ILE A 63 -9.89 -7.81 -11.13
N PRO A 64 -8.87 -8.66 -10.93
CA PRO A 64 -7.60 -8.27 -10.33
C PRO A 64 -6.93 -7.10 -11.05
N CYS A 65 -6.07 -6.39 -10.32
CA CYS A 65 -5.22 -5.35 -10.88
C CYS A 65 -4.24 -5.97 -11.86
N ALA A 66 -3.95 -5.24 -12.94
CA ALA A 66 -2.87 -5.65 -13.84
C ALA A 66 -1.52 -5.42 -13.15
N ASP A 67 -0.57 -6.31 -13.42
CA ASP A 67 0.82 -6.16 -13.02
C ASP A 67 1.56 -5.12 -13.88
#